data_AF-K9A921-F1
#
_entry.id   AF-K9A921-F1
#
_cell.length_a   1.000
_cell.length_b   1.000
_cell.length_c   1.000
_cell.angle_alpha   90.00
_cell.angle_beta   90.00
_cell.angle_gamma   90.00
#
_symmetry.space_group_name_H-M   'P 1'
#
loop_
_entity.id
_entity.type
_entity.pdbx_description
1 polymer ?
#
loop_
_entity_poly.entity_id
_entity_poly.type
_entity_poly.pdbx_seq_one_letter_code
_entity_poly.pdbx_strand_id
1 'polypeptide(L)'
;MVLWYSGGNTWGTFIGFAKGYHDAQLPVGVSRFWSPTFLWFYVWFLVSTALFAGFWKIISNNPWQRWSIWGSAFILFNIWFGVQVSVAINAWYVPFWDLIQKMLSDGGGDLSALYSETLVFLYIAMVAVTLAVINAFFTSHYVFRWRTAMNEYYTEHWEQLRHIEGASQRVQEDTMRFATIMEDLGVELVKAVMILIAFLPILFQLSKHVPVLPIVGELEHSLVWAAIVWAAFGTVLLMVVGVKLPGLQFNNQKVEAAYRKELVYGEDHAERAKPATLKELFSRVRKNYFRLYFHYAYFNLVATWYKQLDILYSLVVLFPAIASGKMTLGLINQIGGVFDKVRESFQYLISSWKTIIELLSIYKRLKAFESILHK
;
A
#
# COMPACT_ATOMS: atom_id res chain seq x y z
N MET A 1 -11.71 -8.08 -12.99
CA MET A 1 -10.35 -7.86 -13.53
C MET A 1 -10.01 -8.84 -14.66
N VAL A 2 -10.01 -10.16 -14.45
CA VAL A 2 -9.66 -11.14 -15.52
C VAL A 2 -10.48 -10.94 -16.80
N LEU A 3 -11.81 -10.92 -16.69
CA LEU A 3 -12.71 -10.69 -17.84
C LEU A 3 -12.50 -9.33 -18.54
N TRP A 4 -12.06 -8.32 -17.79
CA TRP A 4 -11.81 -6.99 -18.35
C TRP A 4 -10.56 -7.00 -19.23
N TYR A 5 -9.46 -7.59 -18.73
CA TYR A 5 -8.19 -7.67 -19.45
C TYR A 5 -8.15 -8.76 -20.51
N SER A 6 -9.07 -9.74 -20.50
CA SER A 6 -9.20 -10.75 -21.55
C SER A 6 -10.03 -10.31 -22.76
N GLY A 7 -10.48 -9.05 -22.81
CA GLY A 7 -11.23 -8.48 -23.95
C GLY A 7 -12.49 -7.71 -23.58
N GLY A 8 -12.94 -7.73 -22.31
CA GLY A 8 -14.09 -6.95 -21.85
C GLY A 8 -13.93 -5.45 -22.03
N ASN A 9 -12.70 -4.95 -22.08
CA ASN A 9 -12.39 -3.55 -22.43
C ASN A 9 -12.84 -3.14 -23.84
N THR A 10 -13.14 -4.08 -24.75
CA THR A 10 -13.62 -3.80 -26.13
C THR A 10 -15.14 -3.89 -26.30
N TRP A 11 -15.83 -4.50 -25.33
CA TRP A 11 -17.26 -4.82 -25.43
C TRP A 11 -18.16 -3.60 -25.36
N GLY A 12 -17.64 -2.42 -25.02
CA GLY A 12 -18.39 -1.16 -25.13
C GLY A 12 -18.88 -0.89 -26.56
N THR A 13 -18.24 -1.47 -27.57
CA THR A 13 -18.72 -1.40 -28.96
C THR A 13 -20.11 -2.01 -29.14
N PHE A 14 -20.47 -3.05 -28.37
CA PHE A 14 -21.79 -3.69 -28.43
C PHE A 14 -22.91 -2.79 -27.90
N ILE A 15 -22.58 -1.79 -27.08
CA ILE A 15 -23.55 -0.85 -26.48
C ILE A 15 -23.49 0.55 -27.10
N GLY A 16 -22.77 0.72 -28.22
CA GLY A 16 -22.78 1.95 -29.02
C GLY A 16 -21.52 2.82 -28.97
N PHE A 17 -20.44 2.40 -28.29
CA PHE A 17 -19.16 3.12 -28.38
C PHE A 17 -18.47 2.90 -29.74
N ALA A 18 -17.74 3.91 -30.22
CA ALA A 18 -17.05 3.87 -31.51
C ALA A 18 -15.99 2.74 -31.56
N LYS A 19 -15.81 2.08 -32.72
CA LYS A 19 -14.76 1.06 -32.86
C LYS A 19 -13.38 1.67 -32.57
N GLY A 20 -12.56 0.96 -31.78
CA GLY A 20 -11.22 1.42 -31.39
C GLY A 20 -11.17 2.45 -30.26
N TYR A 21 -12.30 2.74 -29.58
CA TYR A 21 -12.32 3.72 -28.48
C TYR A 21 -11.30 3.42 -27.36
N HIS A 22 -10.97 2.14 -27.15
CA HIS A 22 -10.06 1.67 -26.11
C HIS A 22 -8.58 1.98 -26.41
N ASP A 23 -8.21 2.19 -27.68
CA ASP A 23 -6.86 2.55 -28.12
C ASP A 23 -6.68 4.06 -28.35
N ALA A 24 -7.75 4.84 -28.18
CA ALA A 24 -7.70 6.28 -28.40
C ALA A 24 -6.71 6.94 -27.44
N GLN A 25 -5.91 7.87 -27.96
CA GLN A 25 -5.02 8.68 -27.13
C GLN A 25 -5.84 9.47 -26.11
N LEU A 26 -5.48 9.32 -24.85
CA LEU A 26 -6.16 9.97 -23.75
C LEU A 26 -5.68 11.42 -23.61
N PRO A 27 -6.59 12.39 -23.40
CA PRO A 27 -6.18 13.76 -23.18
C PRO A 27 -5.40 13.92 -21.87
N VAL A 28 -4.50 14.90 -21.84
CA VAL A 28 -3.80 15.31 -20.62
C VAL A 28 -4.68 16.32 -19.89
N GLY A 29 -5.29 15.90 -18.78
CA GLY A 29 -6.23 16.74 -18.01
C GLY A 29 -7.42 15.96 -17.45
N VAL A 30 -8.38 16.69 -16.86
CA VAL A 30 -9.57 16.10 -16.22
C VAL A 30 -10.54 15.49 -17.23
N SER A 31 -10.56 15.97 -18.49
CA SER A 31 -11.36 15.39 -19.57
C SER A 31 -11.02 13.91 -19.82
N ARG A 32 -9.84 13.44 -19.40
CA ARG A 32 -9.43 12.03 -19.43
C ARG A 32 -10.44 11.10 -18.77
N PHE A 33 -10.98 11.52 -17.64
CA PHE A 33 -11.92 10.71 -16.84
C PHE A 33 -13.33 10.63 -17.44
N TRP A 34 -13.59 11.40 -18.50
CA TRP A 34 -14.83 11.40 -19.27
C TRP A 34 -14.66 10.74 -20.65
N SER A 35 -13.48 10.19 -20.93
CA SER A 35 -13.25 9.48 -22.19
C SER A 35 -14.10 8.21 -22.28
N PRO A 36 -14.45 7.77 -23.51
CA PRO A 36 -15.22 6.55 -23.75
C PRO A 36 -14.72 5.32 -22.98
N THR A 37 -13.40 5.14 -22.90
CA THR A 37 -12.76 4.02 -22.18
C THR A 37 -13.09 4.03 -20.69
N PHE A 38 -13.09 5.20 -20.06
CA PHE A 38 -13.41 5.36 -18.64
C PHE A 38 -14.90 5.19 -18.39
N LEU A 39 -15.75 5.82 -19.22
CA LEU A 39 -17.20 5.66 -19.11
C LEU A 39 -17.64 4.20 -19.25
N TRP A 40 -17.04 3.46 -20.19
CA TRP A 40 -17.28 2.03 -20.32
C TRP A 40 -16.84 1.26 -19.07
N PHE A 41 -15.67 1.56 -18.52
CA PHE A 41 -15.23 0.92 -17.28
C PHE A 41 -16.19 1.18 -16.12
N TYR A 42 -16.75 2.39 -15.99
CA TYR A 42 -17.72 2.72 -14.94
C TYR A 42 -18.98 1.86 -15.06
N VAL A 43 -19.53 1.75 -16.27
CA VAL A 43 -20.71 0.92 -16.57
C VAL A 43 -20.39 -0.55 -16.28
N TRP A 44 -19.26 -1.04 -16.79
CA TRP A 44 -18.80 -2.41 -16.58
C TRP A 44 -18.67 -2.75 -15.10
N PHE A 45 -18.01 -1.87 -14.34
CA PHE A 45 -17.78 -2.06 -12.91
C PHE A 45 -19.09 -2.07 -12.13
N LEU A 46 -20.00 -1.13 -12.42
CA LEU A 46 -21.31 -1.02 -11.79
C LEU A 46 -22.15 -2.27 -12.06
N VAL A 47 -22.24 -2.70 -13.33
CA VAL A 47 -23.04 -3.87 -13.73
C VAL A 47 -22.45 -5.15 -13.12
N SER A 48 -21.14 -5.33 -13.19
CA SER A 48 -20.46 -6.50 -12.59
C SER A 48 -20.70 -6.56 -11.07
N THR A 49 -20.62 -5.41 -10.40
CA THR A 49 -20.89 -5.31 -8.95
C THR A 49 -22.35 -5.60 -8.63
N ALA A 50 -23.28 -5.09 -9.43
CA ALA A 50 -24.71 -5.33 -9.24
C ALA A 50 -25.07 -6.81 -9.42
N LEU A 51 -24.50 -7.49 -10.43
CA LEU A 51 -24.67 -8.93 -10.62
C LEU A 51 -24.11 -9.73 -9.44
N PHE A 52 -22.91 -9.38 -8.98
CA PHE A 52 -22.29 -10.02 -7.81
C PHE A 52 -23.11 -9.80 -6.53
N ALA A 53 -23.58 -8.58 -6.30
CA ALA A 53 -24.45 -8.25 -5.17
C ALA A 53 -25.79 -9.00 -5.24
N GLY A 54 -26.39 -9.11 -6.43
CA GLY A 54 -27.63 -9.84 -6.67
C GLY A 54 -27.49 -11.34 -6.39
N PHE A 55 -26.41 -11.95 -6.90
CA PHE A 55 -26.08 -13.36 -6.65
C PHE A 55 -25.95 -13.66 -5.16
N TRP A 56 -25.17 -12.86 -4.43
CA TRP A 56 -24.97 -13.08 -3.00
C TRP A 56 -26.23 -12.81 -2.18
N LYS A 57 -27.05 -11.83 -2.56
CA LYS A 57 -28.34 -11.57 -1.91
C LYS A 57 -29.29 -12.77 -1.96
N ILE A 58 -29.21 -13.59 -3.01
CA ILE A 58 -30.01 -14.81 -3.13
C ILE A 58 -29.47 -15.93 -2.23
N ILE A 59 -28.15 -16.02 -2.06
CA ILE A 59 -27.50 -17.12 -1.32
C ILE A 59 -27.48 -16.90 0.20
N SER A 60 -27.25 -15.67 0.64
CA SER A 60 -26.99 -15.36 2.05
C SER A 60 -27.79 -14.14 2.50
N ASN A 61 -28.61 -14.31 3.53
CA ASN A 61 -29.37 -13.22 4.16
C ASN A 61 -28.61 -12.64 5.37
N ASN A 62 -27.36 -12.20 5.15
CA ASN A 62 -26.55 -11.59 6.20
C ASN A 62 -26.82 -10.06 6.24
N PRO A 63 -27.14 -9.46 7.41
CA PRO A 63 -27.43 -8.03 7.52
C PRO A 63 -26.29 -7.14 7.03
N TRP A 64 -25.05 -7.60 7.14
CA TRP A 64 -23.83 -6.86 6.76
C TRP A 64 -23.49 -6.97 5.27
N GLN A 65 -24.19 -7.80 4.51
CA GLN A 65 -23.87 -8.08 3.11
C GLN A 65 -23.90 -6.84 2.23
N ARG A 66 -24.90 -5.97 2.39
CA ARG A 66 -25.02 -4.74 1.58
C ARG A 66 -23.78 -3.87 1.77
N TRP A 67 -23.35 -3.72 3.01
CA TRP A 67 -22.20 -2.89 3.35
C TRP A 67 -20.88 -3.54 2.93
N SER A 68 -20.74 -4.85 3.14
CA SER A 68 -19.57 -5.61 2.72
C SER A 68 -19.35 -5.51 1.21
N ILE A 69 -20.38 -5.78 0.40
CA ILE A 69 -20.25 -5.80 -1.06
C ILE A 69 -20.15 -4.39 -1.64
N TRP A 70 -21.14 -3.52 -1.38
CA TRP A 70 -21.16 -2.19 -1.97
C TRP A 70 -20.08 -1.29 -1.39
N GLY A 71 -19.77 -1.43 -0.10
CA GLY A 71 -18.68 -0.69 0.54
C GLY A 71 -17.31 -1.12 0.01
N SER A 72 -17.05 -2.42 -0.10
CA SER A 72 -15.80 -2.89 -0.73
C SER A 72 -15.71 -2.45 -2.19
N ALA A 73 -16.80 -2.55 -2.96
CA ALA A 73 -16.81 -2.11 -4.35
C ALA A 73 -16.53 -0.60 -4.48
N PHE A 74 -17.10 0.22 -3.60
CA PHE A 74 -16.82 1.65 -3.56
C PHE A 74 -15.33 1.92 -3.26
N ILE A 75 -14.75 1.27 -2.25
CA ILE A 75 -13.33 1.41 -1.91
C ILE A 75 -12.45 0.97 -3.09
N LEU A 76 -12.71 -0.20 -3.67
CA LEU A 76 -11.97 -0.73 -4.82
C LEU A 76 -12.04 0.20 -6.05
N PHE A 77 -13.20 0.78 -6.32
CA PHE A 77 -13.37 1.76 -7.39
C PHE A 77 -12.55 3.02 -7.14
N ASN A 78 -12.58 3.56 -5.92
CA ASN A 78 -11.80 4.75 -5.56
C ASN A 78 -10.30 4.49 -5.62
N ILE A 79 -9.82 3.31 -5.20
CA ILE A 79 -8.42 2.92 -5.35
C ILE A 79 -8.03 2.89 -6.83
N TRP A 80 -8.82 2.20 -7.66
CA TRP A 80 -8.56 2.14 -9.10
C TRP A 80 -8.55 3.54 -9.71
N PHE A 81 -9.51 4.38 -9.36
CA PHE A 81 -9.59 5.75 -9.87
C PHE A 81 -8.38 6.59 -9.43
N GLY A 82 -7.94 6.45 -8.18
CA GLY A 82 -6.73 7.10 -7.67
C GLY A 82 -5.46 6.69 -8.42
N VAL A 83 -5.38 5.43 -8.86
CA VAL A 83 -4.30 4.98 -9.77
C VAL A 83 -4.39 5.69 -11.12
N GLN A 84 -5.59 5.83 -11.70
CA GLN A 84 -5.77 6.56 -12.96
C GLN A 84 -5.44 8.05 -12.85
N VAL A 85 -5.75 8.67 -11.70
CA VAL A 85 -5.32 10.04 -11.39
C VAL A 85 -3.79 10.12 -11.36
N SER A 86 -3.12 9.13 -10.76
CA SER A 86 -1.65 9.08 -10.77
C SER A 86 -1.08 8.98 -12.19
N VAL A 87 -1.72 8.21 -13.07
CA VAL A 87 -1.37 8.14 -14.51
C VAL A 87 -1.60 9.49 -15.20
N ALA A 88 -2.67 10.22 -14.85
CA ALA A 88 -2.93 11.56 -15.37
C ALA A 88 -1.87 12.58 -14.96
N ILE A 89 -1.49 12.59 -13.68
CA ILE A 89 -0.42 13.44 -13.16
C ILE A 89 0.91 13.11 -13.86
N ASN A 90 1.24 11.83 -14.02
CA ASN A 90 2.48 11.43 -14.67
C ASN A 90 2.52 11.81 -16.16
N ALA A 91 1.40 11.71 -16.88
CA ALA A 91 1.31 12.17 -18.27
C ALA A 91 1.46 13.71 -18.39
N TRP A 92 1.00 14.46 -17.38
CA TRP A 92 1.16 15.92 -17.31
C TRP A 92 2.62 16.38 -17.12
N TYR A 93 3.50 15.51 -16.59
CA TYR A 93 4.92 15.87 -16.47
C TYR A 93 5.58 16.19 -17.82
N VAL A 94 5.18 15.54 -18.91
CA VAL A 94 5.78 15.78 -20.23
C VAL A 94 5.57 17.22 -20.69
N PRO A 95 4.33 17.69 -20.94
CA PRO A 95 4.11 19.04 -21.47
C PRO A 95 4.63 20.14 -20.54
N PHE A 96 4.50 19.98 -19.22
CA PHE A 96 4.95 21.00 -18.28
C PHE A 96 6.47 21.16 -18.24
N TRP A 97 7.21 20.07 -18.11
CA TRP A 97 8.67 20.14 -18.01
C TRP A 97 9.34 20.41 -19.37
N ASP A 98 8.75 19.96 -20.48
CA ASP A 98 9.21 20.33 -21.82
C ASP A 98 9.01 21.83 -22.08
N LEU A 99 7.90 22.40 -21.58
CA LEU A 99 7.66 23.85 -21.61
C LEU A 99 8.75 24.60 -20.84
N ILE A 100 9.08 24.17 -19.61
CA ILE A 100 10.16 24.75 -18.80
C ILE A 100 11.51 24.64 -19.53
N GLN A 101 11.84 23.46 -20.05
CA GLN A 101 13.09 23.23 -20.78
C GLN A 101 13.21 24.17 -21.98
N LYS A 102 12.13 24.31 -22.76
CA LYS A 102 12.08 25.20 -23.91
C LYS A 102 12.32 26.65 -23.50
N MET A 103 11.61 27.14 -22.49
CA MET A 103 11.77 28.51 -22.01
C MET A 103 13.18 28.82 -21.51
N LEU A 104 13.81 27.87 -20.80
CA LEU A 104 15.18 28.03 -20.32
C LEU A 104 16.21 28.02 -21.46
N SER A 105 15.94 27.24 -22.52
CA SER A 105 16.81 27.15 -23.70
C SER A 105 16.69 28.36 -24.61
N ASP A 106 15.47 28.90 -24.75
CA ASP A 106 15.16 30.05 -25.63
C ASP A 106 15.44 31.41 -24.95
N GLY A 107 15.87 31.41 -23.68
CA GLY A 107 16.16 32.64 -22.92
C GLY A 107 14.91 33.37 -22.38
N GLY A 108 13.75 32.72 -22.38
CA GLY A 108 12.47 33.26 -21.92
C GLY A 108 11.27 32.54 -22.56
N GLY A 109 10.06 32.97 -22.21
CA GLY A 109 8.84 32.46 -22.85
C GLY A 109 7.57 33.07 -22.30
N ASP A 110 6.43 32.53 -22.76
CA ASP A 110 5.11 33.01 -22.36
C ASP A 110 4.71 32.52 -20.96
N LEU A 111 4.61 33.47 -20.02
CA LEU A 111 4.13 33.21 -18.66
C LEU A 111 2.70 32.64 -18.62
N SER A 112 1.85 32.98 -19.60
CA SER A 112 0.47 32.50 -19.66
C SER A 112 0.39 30.98 -19.88
N ALA A 113 1.35 30.41 -20.62
CA ALA A 113 1.46 28.98 -20.84
C ALA A 113 1.78 28.23 -19.53
N LEU A 114 2.66 28.79 -18.68
CA LEU A 114 2.98 28.20 -17.37
C LEU A 114 1.77 28.16 -16.44
N TYR A 115 0.99 29.25 -16.40
CA TYR A 115 -0.25 29.27 -15.62
C TYR A 115 -1.29 28.30 -16.18
N SER A 116 -1.39 28.17 -17.49
CA SER A 116 -2.32 27.23 -18.13
C SER A 116 -2.00 25.78 -17.77
N GLU A 117 -0.73 25.36 -17.88
CA GLU A 117 -0.32 24.01 -17.47
C GLU A 117 -0.46 23.77 -15.96
N THR A 118 -0.17 24.80 -15.15
CA THR A 118 -0.39 24.73 -13.69
C THR A 118 -1.88 24.55 -13.36
N LEU A 119 -2.78 25.21 -14.07
CA LEU A 119 -4.22 25.04 -13.91
C LEU A 119 -4.68 23.63 -14.28
N VAL A 120 -4.13 23.04 -15.36
CA VAL A 120 -4.40 21.64 -15.71
C VAL A 120 -4.02 20.71 -14.56
N PHE A 121 -2.84 20.89 -13.96
CA PHE A 121 -2.43 20.13 -12.78
C PHE A 121 -3.37 20.36 -11.59
N LEU A 122 -3.71 21.61 -11.29
CA LEU A 122 -4.60 21.95 -10.17
C LEU A 122 -5.98 21.29 -10.31
N TYR A 123 -6.55 21.21 -11.52
CA TYR A 123 -7.80 20.51 -11.74
C TYR A 123 -7.68 19.00 -11.50
N ILE A 124 -6.59 18.37 -11.95
CA ILE A 124 -6.33 16.94 -11.66
C ILE A 124 -6.15 16.74 -10.14
N ALA A 125 -5.38 17.61 -9.49
CA ALA A 125 -5.12 17.55 -8.05
C ALA A 125 -6.39 17.77 -7.23
N MET A 126 -7.30 18.66 -7.65
CA MET A 126 -8.59 18.86 -7.02
C MET A 126 -9.42 17.57 -7.01
N VAL A 127 -9.53 16.90 -8.16
CA VAL A 127 -10.20 15.59 -8.26
C VAL A 127 -9.51 14.56 -7.35
N ALA A 128 -8.18 14.53 -7.34
CA ALA A 128 -7.39 13.62 -6.51
C ALA A 128 -7.70 13.80 -5.01
N VAL A 129 -7.63 15.04 -4.51
CA VAL A 129 -7.82 15.38 -3.10
C VAL A 129 -9.27 15.11 -2.68
N THR A 130 -10.25 15.52 -3.49
CA THR A 130 -11.67 15.25 -3.19
C THR A 130 -11.93 13.75 -3.04
N LEU A 131 -11.45 12.94 -3.97
CA LEU A 131 -11.64 11.48 -3.91
C LEU A 131 -10.87 10.85 -2.75
N ALA A 132 -9.65 11.30 -2.48
CA ALA A 132 -8.87 10.80 -1.34
C ALA A 132 -9.59 11.05 -0.01
N VAL A 133 -10.15 12.25 0.19
CA VAL A 133 -10.92 12.59 1.40
C VAL A 133 -12.20 11.77 1.51
N ILE A 134 -12.97 11.65 0.43
CA ILE A 134 -14.19 10.82 0.40
C ILE A 134 -13.86 9.37 0.72
N ASN A 135 -12.80 8.82 0.09
CA ASN A 135 -12.39 7.45 0.32
C ASN A 135 -11.92 7.23 1.76
N ALA A 136 -11.11 8.13 2.32
CA ALA A 136 -10.64 8.02 3.72
C ALA A 136 -11.80 8.09 4.72
N PHE A 137 -12.76 9.00 4.50
CA PHE A 137 -13.97 9.08 5.32
C PHE A 137 -14.79 7.80 5.22
N PHE A 138 -15.07 7.31 4.01
CA PHE A 138 -15.85 6.09 3.80
C PHE A 138 -15.17 4.87 4.41
N THR A 139 -13.86 4.73 4.22
CA THR A 139 -13.04 3.64 4.74
C THR A 139 -13.07 3.61 6.26
N SER A 140 -12.98 4.77 6.93
CA SER A 140 -13.11 4.87 8.39
C SER A 140 -14.46 4.34 8.88
N HIS A 141 -15.54 4.65 8.18
CA HIS A 141 -16.87 4.10 8.49
C HIS A 141 -16.97 2.62 8.17
N TYR A 142 -16.31 2.17 7.11
CA TYR A 142 -16.24 0.76 6.73
C TYR A 142 -15.60 -0.09 7.82
N VAL A 143 -14.43 0.32 8.30
CA VAL A 143 -13.71 -0.33 9.41
C VAL A 143 -14.54 -0.32 10.68
N PHE A 144 -15.21 0.80 10.99
CA PHE A 144 -16.07 0.87 12.17
C PHE A 144 -17.25 -0.12 12.09
N ARG A 145 -17.92 -0.23 10.94
CA ARG A 145 -19.00 -1.21 10.74
C ARG A 145 -18.51 -2.66 10.83
N TRP A 146 -17.31 -2.94 10.32
CA TRP A 146 -16.70 -4.26 10.50
C TRP A 146 -16.48 -4.54 11.99
N ARG A 147 -15.92 -3.57 12.73
CA ARG A 147 -15.79 -3.68 14.20
C ARG A 147 -17.14 -3.90 14.89
N THR A 148 -18.20 -3.22 14.46
CA THR A 148 -19.56 -3.42 14.99
C THR A 148 -20.01 -4.87 14.78
N ALA A 149 -19.84 -5.41 13.58
CA ALA A 149 -20.22 -6.80 13.27
C ALA A 149 -19.46 -7.82 14.14
N MET A 150 -18.16 -7.63 14.34
CA MET A 150 -17.36 -8.50 15.23
C MET A 150 -17.80 -8.38 16.68
N ASN A 151 -18.08 -7.14 17.14
CA ASN A 151 -18.53 -6.90 18.50
C ASN A 151 -19.89 -7.57 18.75
N GLU A 152 -20.87 -7.37 17.86
CA GLU A 152 -22.20 -8.01 17.96
C GLU A 152 -22.06 -9.53 18.08
N TYR A 153 -21.28 -10.15 17.20
CA TYR A 153 -21.03 -11.59 17.21
C TYR A 153 -20.43 -12.08 18.55
N TYR A 154 -19.40 -11.41 19.07
CA TYR A 154 -18.81 -11.81 20.34
C TYR A 154 -19.69 -11.51 21.55
N THR A 155 -20.50 -10.45 21.50
CA THR A 155 -21.45 -10.16 22.59
C THR A 155 -22.60 -11.16 22.64
N GLU A 156 -23.03 -11.70 21.49
CA GLU A 156 -24.04 -12.77 21.42
C GLU A 156 -23.52 -14.06 22.07
N HIS A 157 -22.23 -14.34 21.92
CA HIS A 157 -21.57 -15.52 22.50
C HIS A 157 -20.89 -15.25 23.85
N TRP A 158 -21.21 -14.12 24.49
CA TRP A 158 -20.48 -13.62 25.65
C TRP A 158 -20.46 -14.61 26.83
N GLU A 159 -21.56 -15.33 27.07
CA GLU A 159 -21.61 -16.31 28.17
C GLU A 159 -20.58 -17.43 28.03
N GLN A 160 -20.22 -17.83 26.80
CA GLN A 160 -19.18 -18.82 26.56
C GLN A 160 -17.78 -18.19 26.63
N LEU A 161 -17.65 -16.97 26.12
CA LEU A 161 -16.35 -16.29 25.93
C LEU A 161 -15.81 -15.62 27.20
N ARG A 162 -16.68 -15.17 28.12
CA ARG A 162 -16.32 -14.40 29.33
C ARG A 162 -15.37 -15.13 30.28
N HIS A 163 -15.27 -16.45 30.17
CA HIS A 163 -14.42 -17.29 31.00
C HIS A 163 -12.95 -17.32 30.54
N ILE A 164 -12.65 -16.75 29.37
CA ILE A 164 -11.31 -16.69 28.81
C ILE A 164 -10.56 -15.49 29.42
N GLU A 165 -9.32 -15.72 29.87
CA GLU A 165 -8.46 -14.66 30.38
C GLU A 165 -8.28 -13.55 29.33
N GLY A 166 -8.61 -12.31 29.71
CA GLY A 166 -8.53 -11.15 28.82
C GLY A 166 -9.63 -11.08 27.76
N ALA A 167 -10.75 -11.79 27.91
CA ALA A 167 -11.88 -11.76 26.97
C ALA A 167 -12.35 -10.33 26.62
N SER A 168 -12.47 -9.45 27.61
CA SER A 168 -12.85 -8.05 27.39
C SER A 168 -11.84 -7.30 26.51
N GLN A 169 -10.54 -7.53 26.71
CA GLN A 169 -9.49 -6.96 25.88
C GLN A 169 -9.56 -7.50 24.44
N ARG A 170 -9.84 -8.79 24.25
CA ARG A 170 -10.00 -9.39 22.91
C ARG A 170 -11.15 -8.73 22.15
N VAL A 171 -12.30 -8.62 22.79
CA VAL A 171 -13.50 -8.04 22.18
C VAL A 171 -13.32 -6.55 21.89
N GLN A 172 -12.64 -5.79 22.76
CA GLN A 172 -12.51 -4.34 22.59
C GLN A 172 -11.33 -3.92 21.68
N GLU A 173 -10.12 -4.40 21.99
CA GLU A 173 -8.86 -3.91 21.41
C GLU A 173 -8.44 -4.73 20.20
N ASP A 174 -8.48 -6.06 20.31
CA ASP A 174 -8.03 -6.94 19.22
C ASP A 174 -8.98 -6.89 18.01
N THR A 175 -10.30 -6.77 18.20
CA THR A 175 -11.27 -6.60 17.08
C THR A 175 -11.00 -5.31 16.29
N MET A 176 -10.78 -4.20 17.00
CA MET A 176 -10.51 -2.91 16.41
C MET A 176 -9.22 -2.96 15.61
N ARG A 177 -8.12 -3.44 16.22
CA ARG A 177 -6.83 -3.54 15.54
C ARG A 177 -6.88 -4.51 14.37
N PHE A 178 -7.58 -5.64 14.50
CA PHE A 178 -7.76 -6.58 13.41
C PHE A 178 -8.44 -5.93 12.21
N ALA A 179 -9.59 -5.27 12.42
CA ALA A 179 -10.35 -4.63 11.35
C ALA A 179 -9.54 -3.52 10.67
N THR A 180 -8.87 -2.66 11.44
CA THR A 180 -8.02 -1.58 10.91
C THR A 180 -6.85 -2.14 10.10
N ILE A 181 -6.06 -3.05 10.68
CA ILE A 181 -4.86 -3.55 10.02
C ILE A 181 -5.20 -4.37 8.77
N MET A 182 -6.26 -5.17 8.83
CA MET A 182 -6.70 -5.99 7.69
C MET A 182 -7.16 -5.11 6.53
N GLU A 183 -7.87 -4.02 6.82
CA GLU A 183 -8.30 -3.05 5.81
C GLU A 183 -7.09 -2.31 5.24
N ASP A 184 -6.22 -1.71 6.06
CA ASP A 184 -5.02 -1.00 5.63
C ASP A 184 -4.14 -1.86 4.71
N LEU A 185 -3.83 -3.09 5.15
CA LEU A 185 -3.03 -4.03 4.36
C LEU A 185 -3.72 -4.44 3.07
N GLY A 186 -5.03 -4.72 3.13
CA GLY A 186 -5.82 -5.12 1.97
C GLY A 186 -5.91 -4.03 0.91
N VAL A 187 -6.19 -2.78 1.32
CA VAL A 187 -6.27 -1.62 0.44
C VAL A 187 -4.92 -1.31 -0.19
N GLU A 188 -3.84 -1.27 0.58
CA GLU A 188 -2.50 -1.01 0.02
C GLU A 188 -2.01 -2.14 -0.89
N LEU A 189 -2.35 -3.41 -0.59
CA LEU A 189 -2.05 -4.54 -1.49
C LEU A 189 -2.77 -4.40 -2.83
N VAL A 190 -4.09 -4.15 -2.80
CA VAL A 190 -4.89 -3.98 -4.01
C VAL A 190 -4.37 -2.79 -4.81
N LYS A 191 -4.05 -1.68 -4.15
CA LYS A 191 -3.48 -0.48 -4.76
C LYS A 191 -2.15 -0.78 -5.44
N ALA A 192 -1.22 -1.48 -4.79
CA ALA A 192 0.05 -1.88 -5.38
C ALA A 192 -0.15 -2.73 -6.64
N VAL A 193 -1.08 -3.70 -6.61
CA VAL A 193 -1.43 -4.51 -7.78
C VAL A 193 -2.04 -3.66 -8.90
N MET A 194 -2.96 -2.75 -8.59
CA MET A 194 -3.57 -1.86 -9.57
C MET A 194 -2.55 -0.90 -10.20
N ILE A 195 -1.60 -0.39 -9.40
CA ILE A 195 -0.48 0.42 -9.91
C ILE A 195 0.34 -0.41 -10.89
N LEU A 196 0.74 -1.64 -10.54
CA LEU A 196 1.49 -2.50 -11.46
C LEU A 196 0.70 -2.73 -12.76
N ILE A 197 -0.58 -3.02 -12.68
CA ILE A 197 -1.42 -3.21 -13.88
C ILE A 197 -1.46 -1.96 -14.77
N ALA A 198 -1.50 -0.76 -14.18
CA ALA A 198 -1.59 0.49 -14.93
C ALA A 198 -0.23 1.01 -15.43
N PHE A 199 0.82 0.93 -14.61
CA PHE A 199 2.11 1.54 -14.87
C PHE A 199 3.13 0.59 -15.49
N LEU A 200 3.02 -0.73 -15.28
CA LEU A 200 3.98 -1.66 -15.86
C LEU A 200 3.94 -1.64 -17.40
N PRO A 201 2.78 -1.65 -18.09
CA PRO A 201 2.75 -1.52 -19.56
C PRO A 201 3.35 -0.20 -20.05
N ILE A 202 3.13 0.89 -19.32
CA ILE A 202 3.72 2.20 -19.62
C ILE A 202 5.25 2.12 -19.48
N LEU A 203 5.75 1.52 -18.40
CA LEU A 203 7.18 1.32 -18.17
C LEU A 203 7.82 0.45 -19.27
N PHE A 204 7.13 -0.59 -19.71
CA PHE A 204 7.58 -1.45 -20.82
C PHE A 204 7.78 -0.65 -22.11
N GLN A 205 6.85 0.24 -22.44
CA GLN A 205 6.95 1.11 -23.62
C GLN A 205 8.07 2.14 -23.46
N LEU A 206 8.12 2.79 -22.29
CA LEU A 206 9.11 3.82 -21.99
C LEU A 206 10.55 3.28 -21.89
N SER A 207 10.73 2.01 -21.53
CA SER A 207 12.05 1.36 -21.47
C SER A 207 12.79 1.40 -22.81
N LYS A 208 12.07 1.54 -23.94
CA LYS A 208 12.69 1.70 -25.27
C LYS A 208 13.56 2.96 -25.37
N HIS A 209 13.29 3.98 -24.55
CA HIS A 209 14.09 5.20 -24.48
C HIS A 209 15.33 5.06 -23.59
N VAL A 210 15.45 3.95 -22.84
CA VAL A 210 16.55 3.69 -21.91
C VAL A 210 17.14 2.30 -22.20
N PRO A 211 17.73 2.04 -23.37
CA PRO A 211 18.18 0.69 -23.73
C PRO A 211 19.36 0.19 -22.89
N VAL A 212 20.13 1.09 -22.28
CA VAL A 212 21.36 0.79 -21.53
C VAL A 212 21.15 1.05 -20.05
N LEU A 213 21.39 0.04 -19.21
CA LEU A 213 21.50 0.20 -17.76
C LEU A 213 22.96 0.50 -17.36
N PRO A 214 23.18 1.30 -16.30
CA PRO A 214 24.50 1.43 -15.69
C PRO A 214 25.04 0.05 -15.32
N ILE A 215 26.33 -0.21 -15.60
CA ILE A 215 27.06 -1.44 -15.26
C ILE A 215 26.64 -2.68 -16.07
N VAL A 216 25.34 -2.91 -16.30
CA VAL A 216 24.82 -4.11 -16.99
C VAL A 216 24.95 -4.02 -18.52
N GLY A 217 24.83 -2.82 -19.10
CA GLY A 217 24.86 -2.64 -20.56
C GLY A 217 23.47 -2.67 -21.20
N GLU A 218 23.41 -3.00 -22.48
CA GLU A 218 22.16 -3.06 -23.25
C GLU A 218 21.27 -4.20 -22.79
N LEU A 219 20.00 -3.89 -22.48
CA LEU A 219 19.01 -4.87 -22.04
C LEU A 219 17.61 -4.45 -22.47
N GLU A 220 16.89 -5.33 -23.15
CA GLU A 220 15.48 -5.11 -23.45
C GLU A 220 14.66 -4.98 -22.16
N HIS A 221 13.77 -3.98 -22.13
CA HIS A 221 12.95 -3.67 -20.94
C HIS A 221 13.77 -3.40 -19.68
N SER A 222 14.95 -2.80 -19.85
CA SER A 222 15.89 -2.33 -18.84
C SER A 222 15.25 -1.82 -17.54
N LEU A 223 14.28 -0.91 -17.61
CA LEU A 223 13.67 -0.29 -16.43
C LEU A 223 12.84 -1.30 -15.62
N VAL A 224 12.19 -2.26 -16.27
CA VAL A 224 11.43 -3.32 -15.58
C VAL A 224 12.38 -4.19 -14.77
N TRP A 225 13.49 -4.62 -15.38
CA TRP A 225 14.52 -5.41 -14.71
C TRP A 225 15.18 -4.64 -13.57
N ALA A 226 15.51 -3.37 -13.80
CA ALA A 226 16.07 -2.50 -12.77
C ALA A 226 15.13 -2.36 -11.56
N ALA A 227 13.82 -2.22 -11.77
CA ALA A 227 12.84 -2.16 -10.68
C ALA A 227 12.77 -3.48 -9.89
N ILE A 228 12.71 -4.62 -10.59
CA ILE A 228 12.61 -5.96 -9.97
C ILE A 228 13.87 -6.28 -9.15
N VAL A 229 15.05 -6.09 -9.74
CA VAL A 229 16.33 -6.41 -9.09
C VAL A 229 16.52 -5.57 -7.84
N TRP A 230 16.20 -4.28 -7.89
CA TRP A 230 16.32 -3.39 -6.73
C TRP A 230 15.35 -3.74 -5.62
N ALA A 231 14.08 -4.02 -5.95
CA ALA A 231 13.09 -4.46 -4.97
C ALA A 231 13.49 -5.81 -4.31
N ALA A 232 13.99 -6.76 -5.10
CA ALA A 232 14.48 -8.04 -4.60
C ALA A 232 15.71 -7.86 -3.69
N PHE A 233 16.67 -7.03 -4.11
CA PHE A 233 17.85 -6.69 -3.32
C PHE A 233 17.47 -6.07 -1.97
N GLY A 234 16.59 -5.07 -1.97
CA GLY A 234 16.10 -4.44 -0.75
C GLY A 234 15.39 -5.43 0.18
N THR A 235 14.58 -6.34 -0.38
CA THR A 235 13.90 -7.39 0.38
C THR A 235 14.91 -8.27 1.09
N VAL A 236 15.87 -8.83 0.34
CA VAL A 236 16.89 -9.73 0.88
C VAL A 236 17.76 -9.03 1.91
N LEU A 237 18.20 -7.81 1.62
CA LEU A 237 19.02 -7.00 2.53
C LEU A 237 18.32 -6.80 3.89
N LEU A 238 17.07 -6.35 3.88
CA LEU A 238 16.33 -6.07 5.11
C LEU A 238 15.95 -7.35 5.87
N MET A 239 15.64 -8.44 5.17
CA MET A 239 15.41 -9.74 5.80
C MET A 239 16.66 -10.25 6.51
N VAL A 240 17.82 -10.22 5.85
CA VAL A 240 19.09 -10.71 6.41
C VAL A 240 19.47 -9.91 7.66
N VAL A 241 19.37 -8.59 7.59
CA VAL A 241 19.73 -7.70 8.71
C VAL A 241 18.72 -7.81 9.86
N GLY A 242 17.43 -8.03 9.55
CA GLY A 242 16.34 -8.11 10.52
C GLY A 242 16.11 -9.49 11.16
N VAL A 243 16.73 -10.57 10.65
CA VAL A 243 16.39 -11.97 11.01
C VAL A 243 16.43 -12.27 12.52
N LYS A 244 17.32 -11.61 13.27
CA LYS A 244 17.49 -11.84 14.72
C LYS A 244 16.50 -11.06 15.59
N LEU A 245 15.87 -10.01 15.08
CA LEU A 245 15.03 -9.11 15.87
C LEU A 245 13.83 -9.82 16.54
N PRO A 246 13.08 -10.72 15.87
CA PRO A 246 11.96 -11.42 16.50
C PRO A 246 12.37 -12.25 17.72
N GLY A 247 13.48 -12.98 17.61
CA GLY A 247 14.01 -13.80 18.71
C GLY A 247 14.50 -12.95 19.89
N LEU A 248 15.11 -11.79 19.61
CA LEU A 248 15.52 -10.85 20.66
C LEU A 248 14.32 -10.22 21.38
N GLN A 249 13.28 -9.85 20.63
CA GLN A 249 12.04 -9.32 21.20
C GLN A 249 11.35 -10.34 22.11
N PHE A 250 11.29 -11.61 21.69
CA PHE A 250 10.77 -12.68 22.54
C PHE A 250 11.56 -12.84 23.85
N ASN A 251 12.89 -12.79 23.78
CA ASN A 251 13.74 -12.86 24.97
C ASN A 251 13.52 -11.65 25.91
N ASN A 252 13.33 -10.45 25.36
CA ASN A 252 12.96 -9.25 26.12
C ASN A 252 11.63 -9.44 26.86
N GLN A 253 10.58 -9.90 26.16
CA GLN A 253 9.28 -10.18 26.78
C GLN A 253 9.38 -11.20 27.92
N LYS A 254 10.22 -12.24 27.76
CA LYS A 254 10.43 -13.26 28.80
C LYS A 254 11.08 -12.69 30.07
N VAL A 255 12.10 -11.83 29.94
CA VAL A 255 12.76 -11.23 31.12
C VAL A 255 11.90 -10.17 31.79
N GLU A 256 11.09 -9.42 31.02
CA GLU A 256 10.11 -8.49 31.60
C GLU A 256 9.00 -9.23 32.34
N ALA A 257 8.47 -10.31 31.77
CA ALA A 257 7.45 -11.12 32.44
C ALA A 257 7.97 -11.68 33.76
N ALA A 258 9.23 -12.12 33.82
CA ALA A 258 9.86 -12.60 35.06
C ALA A 258 9.99 -11.47 36.10
N TYR A 259 10.40 -10.27 35.69
CA TYR A 259 10.49 -9.11 36.58
C TYR A 259 9.11 -8.69 37.11
N ARG A 260 8.12 -8.56 36.21
CA ARG A 260 6.73 -8.25 36.57
C ARG A 260 6.14 -9.27 37.54
N LYS A 261 6.38 -10.56 37.30
CA LYS A 261 5.90 -11.64 38.17
C LYS A 261 6.45 -11.52 39.59
N GLU A 262 7.73 -11.17 39.76
CA GLU A 262 8.30 -10.97 41.10
C GLU A 262 7.69 -9.76 41.82
N LEU A 263 7.40 -8.67 41.10
CA LEU A 263 6.72 -7.51 41.66
C LEU A 263 5.31 -7.85 42.14
N VAL A 264 4.53 -8.56 41.33
CA VAL A 264 3.17 -9.01 41.70
C VAL A 264 3.22 -9.89 42.95
N TYR A 265 4.18 -10.80 43.07
CA TYR A 265 4.33 -11.58 44.31
C TYR A 265 4.69 -10.73 45.53
N GLY A 266 5.38 -9.61 45.33
CA GLY A 266 5.67 -8.63 46.37
C GLY A 266 4.47 -7.82 46.84
N GLU A 267 3.39 -7.75 46.05
CA GLU A 267 2.13 -7.10 46.48
C GLU A 267 1.47 -7.92 47.59
N ASP A 268 1.45 -9.25 47.45
CA ASP A 268 0.76 -10.15 48.37
C ASP A 268 1.65 -10.71 49.50
N HIS A 269 2.97 -10.75 49.32
CA HIS A 269 3.90 -11.40 50.26
C HIS A 269 5.09 -10.48 50.61
N ALA A 270 5.17 -10.07 51.89
CA ALA A 270 6.21 -9.15 52.40
C ALA A 270 7.65 -9.66 52.27
N GLU A 271 7.83 -10.97 52.07
CA GLU A 271 9.13 -11.63 51.90
C GLU A 271 9.56 -11.82 50.44
N ARG A 272 8.74 -11.38 49.48
CA ARG A 272 9.04 -11.32 48.04
C ARG A 272 9.48 -9.92 47.64
N ALA A 273 9.86 -9.76 46.36
CA ALA A 273 10.30 -8.47 45.81
C ALA A 273 11.46 -7.82 46.59
N LYS A 274 12.32 -8.63 47.22
CA LYS A 274 13.48 -8.13 47.95
C LYS A 274 14.38 -7.31 47.01
N PRO A 275 14.98 -6.19 47.49
CA PRO A 275 15.79 -5.31 46.65
C PRO A 275 16.90 -6.02 45.85
N ALA A 276 17.53 -7.04 46.44
CA ALA A 276 18.57 -7.82 45.77
C ALA A 276 18.03 -8.61 44.55
N THR A 277 16.90 -9.31 44.71
CA THR A 277 16.25 -10.09 43.65
C THR A 277 15.75 -9.20 42.52
N LEU A 278 15.11 -8.07 42.86
CA LEU A 278 14.65 -7.10 41.87
C LEU A 278 15.81 -6.51 41.08
N LYS A 279 16.92 -6.17 41.76
CA LYS A 279 18.14 -5.68 41.10
C LYS A 279 18.72 -6.71 40.12
N GLU A 280 18.72 -7.99 40.49
CA GLU A 280 19.18 -9.06 39.60
C GLU A 280 18.27 -9.22 38.37
N LEU A 281 16.95 -9.33 38.58
CA LEU A 281 15.98 -9.48 37.50
C LEU A 281 16.03 -8.28 36.55
N PHE A 282 16.09 -7.06 37.09
CA PHE A 282 16.19 -5.85 36.29
C PHE A 282 17.54 -5.74 35.55
N SER A 283 18.63 -6.26 36.12
CA SER A 283 19.91 -6.38 35.39
C SER A 283 19.79 -7.27 34.15
N ARG A 284 19.03 -8.37 34.23
CA ARG A 284 18.72 -9.23 33.07
C ARG A 284 17.87 -8.48 32.04
N VAL A 285 16.89 -7.70 32.47
CA VAL A 285 16.09 -6.82 31.59
C VAL A 285 17.01 -5.85 30.86
N ARG A 286 17.85 -5.10 31.58
CA ARG A 286 18.82 -4.15 31.00
C ARG A 286 19.72 -4.81 29.96
N LYS A 287 20.33 -5.96 30.27
CA LYS A 287 21.24 -6.67 29.35
C LYS A 287 20.56 -7.07 28.04
N ASN A 288 19.31 -7.55 28.11
CA ASN A 288 18.55 -7.93 26.93
C ASN A 288 18.14 -6.71 26.10
N TYR A 289 17.73 -5.61 26.75
CA TYR A 289 17.46 -4.34 26.07
C TYR A 289 18.68 -3.76 25.37
N PHE A 290 19.86 -3.73 25.99
CA PHE A 290 21.07 -3.24 25.30
C PHE A 290 21.42 -4.07 24.06
N ARG A 291 21.27 -5.40 24.14
CA ARG A 291 21.46 -6.27 22.97
C ARG A 291 20.44 -5.97 21.88
N LEU A 292 19.17 -5.80 22.24
CA LEU A 292 18.09 -5.45 21.33
C LEU A 292 18.34 -4.08 20.67
N TYR A 293 18.75 -3.07 21.45
CA TYR A 293 19.06 -1.71 20.96
C TYR A 293 20.19 -1.72 19.93
N PHE A 294 21.27 -2.47 20.18
CA PHE A 294 22.35 -2.60 19.21
C PHE A 294 21.85 -3.22 17.90
N HIS A 295 20.94 -4.19 17.97
CA HIS A 295 20.38 -4.80 16.76
C HIS A 295 19.44 -3.87 16.00
N TYR A 296 18.65 -3.07 16.70
CA TYR A 296 17.88 -2.00 16.07
C TYR A 296 18.75 -0.90 15.49
N ALA A 297 19.87 -0.54 16.13
CA ALA A 297 20.75 0.52 15.66
C ALA A 297 21.29 0.21 14.27
N TYR A 298 21.90 -0.97 14.06
CA TYR A 298 22.41 -1.33 12.74
C TYR A 298 21.28 -1.62 11.75
N PHE A 299 20.15 -2.21 12.19
CA PHE A 299 18.99 -2.42 11.30
C PHE A 299 18.45 -1.10 10.78
N ASN A 300 18.26 -0.12 11.66
CA ASN A 300 17.78 1.21 11.29
C ASN A 300 18.80 1.94 10.42
N LEU A 301 20.10 1.77 10.67
CA LEU A 301 21.15 2.32 9.82
C LEU A 301 21.02 1.80 8.39
N VAL A 302 20.98 0.47 8.21
CA VAL A 302 20.84 -0.15 6.88
C VAL A 302 19.51 0.23 6.22
N ALA A 303 18.40 0.17 6.95
CA ALA A 303 17.09 0.50 6.42
C ALA A 303 16.98 1.98 5.99
N THR A 304 17.58 2.89 6.76
CA THR A 304 17.61 4.31 6.42
C THR A 304 18.49 4.56 5.20
N TRP A 305 19.68 3.98 5.14
CA TRP A 305 20.56 4.10 3.98
C TRP A 305 19.95 3.53 2.71
N TYR A 306 19.30 2.37 2.81
CA TYR A 306 18.56 1.78 1.70
C TYR A 306 17.51 2.77 1.15
N LYS A 307 16.70 3.38 2.02
CA LYS A 307 15.71 4.40 1.61
C LYS A 307 16.35 5.62 0.94
N GLN A 308 17.51 6.09 1.41
CA GLN A 308 18.19 7.23 0.80
C GLN A 308 18.78 6.89 -0.57
N LEU A 309 19.36 5.69 -0.72
CA LEU A 309 19.87 5.21 -2.00
C LEU A 309 18.72 4.95 -2.99
N ASP A 310 17.57 4.49 -2.50
CA ASP A 310 16.37 4.23 -3.29
C ASP A 310 15.83 5.49 -3.98
N ILE A 311 15.92 6.67 -3.35
CA ILE A 311 15.59 7.97 -3.97
C ILE A 311 16.52 8.26 -5.16
N LEU A 312 17.82 8.02 -5.00
CA LEU A 312 18.81 8.28 -6.06
C LEU A 312 18.81 7.22 -7.16
N TYR A 313 18.39 5.99 -6.83
CA TYR A 313 18.42 4.86 -7.75
C TYR A 313 17.65 5.12 -9.05
N SER A 314 16.44 5.69 -8.93
CA SER A 314 15.60 6.10 -10.07
C SER A 314 16.36 7.00 -11.04
N LEU A 315 17.07 8.00 -10.51
CA LEU A 315 17.85 8.94 -11.31
C LEU A 315 19.10 8.28 -11.91
N VAL A 316 19.83 7.49 -11.14
CA VAL A 316 21.06 6.81 -11.58
C VAL A 316 20.79 5.84 -12.73
N VAL A 317 19.67 5.12 -12.70
CA VAL A 317 19.24 4.22 -13.78
C VAL A 317 19.07 4.98 -15.10
N LEU A 318 18.67 6.25 -15.05
CA LEU A 318 18.47 7.09 -16.23
C LEU A 318 19.74 7.79 -16.73
N PHE A 319 20.84 7.79 -15.98
CA PHE A 319 22.07 8.51 -16.35
C PHE A 319 22.58 8.21 -17.76
N PRO A 320 22.67 6.96 -18.24
CA PRO A 320 23.14 6.69 -19.60
C PRO A 320 22.24 7.34 -20.67
N ALA A 321 20.93 7.30 -20.46
CA ALA A 321 19.95 7.87 -21.38
C ALA A 321 19.94 9.41 -21.34
N ILE A 322 20.09 10.00 -20.15
CA ILE A 322 20.27 11.45 -19.97
C ILE A 322 21.54 11.92 -20.67
N ALA A 323 22.67 11.22 -20.45
CA ALA A 323 23.96 11.56 -21.05
C ALA A 323 23.96 11.45 -22.58
N SER A 324 23.04 10.68 -23.18
CA SER A 324 22.88 10.59 -24.63
C SER A 324 22.32 11.87 -25.28
N GLY A 325 21.71 12.77 -24.49
CA GLY A 325 21.13 14.03 -24.96
C GLY A 325 19.88 13.89 -25.83
N LYS A 326 19.31 12.69 -25.98
CA LYS A 326 18.17 12.41 -26.86
C LYS A 326 16.80 12.52 -26.18
N MET A 327 16.76 12.82 -24.88
CA MET A 327 15.53 12.86 -24.09
C MET A 327 15.18 14.28 -23.69
N THR A 328 13.88 14.59 -23.70
CA THR A 328 13.37 15.83 -23.14
C THR A 328 13.25 15.71 -21.61
N LEU A 329 13.26 16.86 -20.92
CA LEU A 329 13.12 16.95 -19.47
C LEU A 329 11.78 16.37 -19.00
N GLY A 330 10.71 16.58 -19.77
CA GLY A 330 9.41 16.00 -19.51
C GLY A 330 9.40 14.49 -19.64
N LEU A 331 10.07 13.92 -20.65
CA LEU A 331 10.20 12.48 -20.77
C LEU A 331 11.01 11.88 -19.61
N ILE A 332 12.09 12.53 -19.16
CA ILE A 332 12.87 12.09 -17.99
C ILE A 332 12.00 12.05 -16.73
N ASN A 333 11.24 13.12 -16.46
CA ASN A 333 10.34 13.18 -15.31
C ASN A 333 9.20 12.17 -15.39
N GLN A 334 8.63 11.97 -16.58
CA GLN A 334 7.62 10.95 -16.81
C GLN A 334 8.16 9.56 -16.49
N ILE A 335 9.32 9.20 -17.05
CA ILE A 335 9.94 7.90 -16.85
C ILE A 335 10.28 7.67 -15.38
N GLY A 336 10.92 8.64 -14.72
CA GLY A 336 11.22 8.56 -13.29
C GLY A 336 9.96 8.30 -12.46
N GLY A 337 8.90 9.07 -12.71
CA GLY A 337 7.63 8.88 -12.00
C GLY A 337 6.97 7.51 -12.25
N VAL A 338 7.00 6.98 -13.47
CA VAL A 338 6.47 5.63 -13.77
C VAL A 338 7.32 4.56 -13.10
N PHE A 339 8.64 4.68 -13.21
CA PHE A 339 9.60 3.75 -12.62
C PHE A 339 9.41 3.67 -11.10
N ASP A 340 9.30 4.80 -10.43
CA ASP A 340 9.09 4.87 -8.99
C ASP A 340 7.78 4.21 -8.57
N LYS A 341 6.67 4.43 -9.31
CA LYS A 341 5.40 3.76 -9.02
C LYS A 341 5.48 2.24 -9.12
N VAL A 342 6.16 1.72 -10.13
CA VAL A 342 6.36 0.26 -10.30
C VAL A 342 7.27 -0.29 -9.21
N ARG A 343 8.40 0.38 -8.95
CA ARG A 343 9.39 0.01 -7.94
C ARG A 343 8.79 -0.03 -6.53
N GLU A 344 8.08 1.04 -6.13
CA GLU A 344 7.38 1.13 -4.83
C GLU A 344 6.36 -0.02 -4.67
N SER A 345 5.65 -0.36 -5.74
CA SER A 345 4.66 -1.44 -5.72
C SER A 345 5.30 -2.82 -5.52
N PHE A 346 6.47 -3.09 -6.10
CA PHE A 346 7.23 -4.31 -5.82
C PHE A 346 7.75 -4.37 -4.38
N GLN A 347 8.01 -3.22 -3.75
CA GLN A 347 8.50 -3.13 -2.38
C GLN A 347 7.41 -3.23 -1.31
N TYR A 348 6.12 -3.32 -1.68
CA TYR A 348 4.98 -3.39 -0.76
C TYR A 348 5.16 -4.40 0.38
N LEU A 349 5.60 -5.63 0.08
CA LEU A 349 5.72 -6.68 1.10
C LEU A 349 6.73 -6.30 2.20
N ILE A 350 7.80 -5.60 1.84
CA ILE A 350 8.83 -5.18 2.79
C ILE A 350 8.34 -4.00 3.62
N SER A 351 7.71 -3.02 2.98
CA SER A 351 7.22 -1.82 3.65
C SER A 351 6.11 -2.17 4.66
N SER A 352 5.28 -3.17 4.33
CA SER A 352 4.20 -3.68 5.17
C SER A 352 4.60 -4.77 6.17
N TRP A 353 5.87 -5.21 6.19
CA TRP A 353 6.31 -6.37 6.97
C TRP A 353 5.97 -6.28 8.47
N LYS A 354 6.19 -5.12 9.10
CA LYS A 354 5.88 -4.92 10.52
C LYS A 354 4.37 -5.07 10.78
N THR A 355 3.57 -4.45 9.93
CA THR A 355 2.10 -4.48 10.00
C THR A 355 1.56 -5.90 9.77
N ILE A 356 2.14 -6.66 8.85
CA ILE A 356 1.81 -8.07 8.61
C ILE A 356 2.08 -8.92 9.86
N ILE A 357 3.23 -8.73 10.53
CA ILE A 357 3.54 -9.44 11.77
C ILE A 357 2.52 -9.12 12.86
N GLU A 358 2.12 -7.85 12.99
CA GLU A 358 1.12 -7.42 13.95
C GLU A 358 -0.24 -8.09 13.67
N LEU A 359 -0.68 -8.11 12.41
CA LEU A 359 -1.89 -8.81 11.99
C LEU A 359 -1.85 -10.30 12.38
N LEU A 360 -0.75 -10.99 12.06
CA LEU A 360 -0.57 -12.41 12.40
C LEU A 360 -0.64 -12.66 13.90
N SER A 361 -0.11 -11.74 14.71
CA SER A 361 -0.18 -11.82 16.17
C SER A 361 -1.61 -11.68 16.68
N ILE A 362 -2.37 -10.71 16.17
CA ILE A 362 -3.78 -10.49 16.55
C ILE A 362 -4.65 -11.66 16.08
N TYR A 363 -4.49 -12.08 14.83
CA TYR A 363 -5.23 -13.21 14.26
C TYR A 363 -5.07 -14.48 15.08
N LYS A 364 -3.84 -14.82 15.51
CA LYS A 364 -3.60 -15.98 16.38
C LYS A 364 -4.37 -15.89 17.70
N ARG A 365 -4.45 -14.70 18.30
CA ARG A 365 -5.17 -14.48 19.57
C ARG A 365 -6.68 -14.56 19.39
N LEU A 366 -7.23 -13.96 18.33
CA LEU A 366 -8.66 -14.05 18.02
C LEU A 366 -9.07 -15.48 17.65
N LYS A 367 -8.29 -16.18 16.83
CA LYS A 367 -8.55 -17.58 16.48
C LYS A 367 -8.54 -18.50 17.71
N ALA A 368 -7.60 -18.29 18.63
CA ALA A 368 -7.57 -19.04 19.90
C ALA A 368 -8.81 -18.72 20.76
N PHE A 369 -9.23 -17.46 20.80
CA PHE A 369 -10.43 -17.00 21.51
C PHE A 369 -11.72 -17.63 20.92
N GLU A 370 -11.87 -17.62 19.60
CA GLU A 370 -13.02 -18.21 18.88
C GLU A 370 -13.07 -19.74 18.93
N SER A 371 -11.94 -20.42 19.13
CA SER A 371 -11.88 -21.89 19.13
C SER A 371 -12.77 -22.56 20.18
N ILE A 372 -13.24 -21.81 21.19
CA ILE A 372 -14.14 -22.29 22.24
C ILE A 372 -15.59 -22.33 21.77
N LEU A 373 -15.98 -21.52 20.78
CA LEU A 373 -17.35 -21.49 20.22
C LEU A 373 -17.66 -22.70 19.32
N HIS A 374 -16.62 -23.39 18.85
CA HIS A 374 -16.72 -24.54 17.96
C HIS A 374 -16.45 -25.88 18.67
N LYS A 375 -16.40 -25.86 20.00
CA LYS A 375 -16.38 -27.05 20.85
C LYS A 375 -17.78 -27.32 21.37
#